data_AF-A0A8B8MYJ9-F1
#
_entry.id   AF-A0A8B8MYJ9-F1
#
_cell.length_a   1.000
_cell.length_b   1.000
_cell.length_c   1.000
_cell.angle_alpha   90.00
_cell.angle_beta   90.00
_cell.angle_gamma   90.00
#
_symmetry.space_group_name_H-M   'P 1'
#
loop_
_entity.id
_entity.type
_entity.pdbx_description
1 polymer ?
#
loop_
_entity_poly.entity_id
_entity_poly.type
_entity_poly.pdbx_seq_one_letter_code
_entity_poly.pdbx_strand_id
1 'polypeptide(L)'
;MRDDELQPQLIELIQGFIRMWKAMLECHHAQYITISLAYHSKGCSGMSQGDAWRLIMDQLQQEIECFGLSFANWINSLTSYVEALNGWLQHCIIQQPERSKYRRPWSPRRVLAPPIFSLFRDWAAGIKALPSSDLNDAIRSFLSDLYDLTEHQAESQRKQRPCDTNNGGSEGPDEGKNECAPSNLSCIQRSLTKVLDRLTKFSEASLKMYEDIRQRTETAGVAYSNCKSARSKSG
;
A
#
# COMPACT_ATOMS: atom_id res chain seq x y z
N MET A 1 -2.09 -2.19 33.18
CA MET A 1 -2.07 -3.01 31.95
C MET A 1 -2.79 -2.35 30.78
N ARG A 2 -4.14 -2.38 30.66
CA ARG A 2 -4.84 -1.93 29.44
C ARG A 2 -4.72 -0.42 29.16
N ASP A 3 -5.03 0.41 30.16
CA ASP A 3 -5.05 1.87 29.98
C ASP A 3 -3.67 2.50 30.32
N ASP A 4 -2.93 1.90 31.24
CA ASP A 4 -1.68 2.49 31.76
C ASP A 4 -0.40 2.04 31.02
N GLU A 5 -0.43 0.94 30.25
CA GLU A 5 0.75 0.44 29.50
C GLU A 5 0.44 0.25 28.01
N LEU A 6 -0.63 -0.46 27.69
CA LEU A 6 -0.97 -0.77 26.30
C LEU A 6 -1.35 0.50 25.52
N GLN A 7 -2.16 1.38 26.10
CA GLN A 7 -2.57 2.62 25.43
C GLN A 7 -1.37 3.51 25.04
N PRO A 8 -0.40 3.83 25.93
CA PRO A 8 0.80 4.57 25.54
C PRO A 8 1.57 3.93 24.38
N GLN A 9 1.79 2.61 24.41
CA GLN A 9 2.51 1.89 23.36
C GLN A 9 1.79 1.96 22.01
N LEU A 10 0.46 1.89 22.00
CA LEU A 10 -0.33 2.02 20.79
C LEU A 10 -0.25 3.43 20.20
N ILE A 11 -0.22 4.46 21.04
CA ILE A 11 -0.08 5.84 20.58
C ILE A 11 1.30 6.04 19.96
N GLU A 12 2.36 5.51 20.58
CA GLU A 12 3.70 5.54 20.01
C GLU A 12 3.76 4.80 18.66
N LEU A 13 3.13 3.62 18.56
CA LEU A 13 3.03 2.86 17.32
C LEU A 13 2.30 3.65 16.21
N ILE A 14 1.18 4.29 16.53
CA ILE A 14 0.44 5.14 15.57
C ILE A 14 1.31 6.31 15.11
N GLN A 15 2.06 6.94 16.02
CA GLN A 15 3.00 8.00 15.65
C GLN A 15 4.12 7.48 14.74
N GLY A 16 4.63 6.27 15.00
CA GLY A 16 5.58 5.58 14.13
C GLY A 16 5.02 5.38 12.72
N PHE A 17 3.78 4.88 12.61
CA PHE A 17 3.10 4.73 11.33
C PHE A 17 2.92 6.07 10.61
N ILE A 18 2.53 7.15 11.31
CA ILE A 18 2.42 8.49 10.71
C ILE A 18 3.76 8.93 10.09
N ARG A 19 4.87 8.77 10.83
CA ARG A 19 6.20 9.14 10.32
C ARG A 19 6.60 8.30 9.10
N MET A 20 6.36 7.00 9.17
CA MET A 20 6.62 6.08 8.06
C MET A 20 5.81 6.47 6.81
N TRP A 21 4.50 6.73 6.95
CA TRP A 21 3.65 7.09 5.82
C TRP A 21 3.99 8.43 5.20
N LYS A 22 4.48 9.40 5.98
CA LYS A 22 5.03 10.65 5.43
C LYS A 22 6.22 10.37 4.51
N ALA A 23 7.18 9.58 5.00
CA ALA A 23 8.35 9.21 4.21
C ALA A 23 7.98 8.40 2.96
N MET A 24 7.04 7.45 3.07
CA MET A 24 6.55 6.67 1.92
C MET A 24 5.84 7.55 0.90
N LEU A 25 4.99 8.48 1.35
CA LEU A 25 4.30 9.42 0.47
C LEU A 25 5.28 10.30 -0.31
N GLU A 26 6.27 10.87 0.37
CA GLU A 26 7.33 11.66 -0.26
C GLU A 26 8.11 10.83 -1.29
N CYS A 27 8.51 9.61 -0.93
CA CYS A 27 9.24 8.70 -1.80
C CYS A 27 8.44 8.34 -3.07
N HIS A 28 7.19 7.89 -2.91
CA HIS A 28 6.37 7.49 -4.05
C HIS A 28 5.97 8.67 -4.93
N HIS A 29 5.75 9.86 -4.35
CA HIS A 29 5.52 11.06 -5.12
C HIS A 29 6.75 11.44 -5.96
N ALA A 30 7.96 11.37 -5.38
CA ALA A 30 9.21 11.60 -6.10
C ALA A 30 9.44 10.56 -7.22
N GLN A 31 9.16 9.28 -6.96
CA GLN A 31 9.23 8.21 -7.97
C GLN A 31 8.24 8.46 -9.11
N TYR A 32 6.99 8.84 -8.79
CA TYR A 32 5.96 9.16 -9.77
C TYR A 32 6.39 10.30 -10.70
N ILE A 33 6.91 11.39 -10.14
CA ILE A 33 7.43 12.53 -10.92
C ILE A 33 8.60 12.09 -11.79
N THR A 34 9.56 11.36 -11.21
CA THR A 34 10.78 10.91 -11.91
C THR A 34 10.43 10.05 -13.13
N ILE A 35 9.57 9.05 -12.95
CA ILE A 35 9.14 8.17 -14.05
C ILE A 35 8.29 8.93 -15.07
N SER A 36 7.41 9.83 -14.62
CA SER A 36 6.58 10.62 -15.54
C SER A 36 7.44 11.56 -16.42
N LEU A 37 8.47 12.20 -15.85
CA LEU A 37 9.38 13.07 -16.59
C LEU A 37 10.35 12.27 -17.48
N ALA A 38 10.78 11.09 -17.05
CA ALA A 38 11.60 10.20 -17.86
C ALA A 38 10.92 9.83 -19.19
N TYR A 39 9.58 9.87 -19.27
CA TYR A 39 8.83 9.66 -20.53
C TYR A 39 9.20 10.67 -21.62
N HIS A 40 9.40 11.91 -21.22
CA HIS A 40 9.61 13.03 -22.12
C HIS A 40 11.07 13.16 -22.54
N SER A 41 11.97 12.40 -21.91
CA SER A 41 13.35 12.24 -22.35
C SER A 41 13.38 11.45 -23.66
N LYS A 42 13.65 12.14 -24.78
CA LYS A 42 13.84 11.54 -26.11
C LYS A 42 15.09 10.63 -26.23
N GLY A 43 15.73 10.29 -25.12
CA GLY A 43 17.05 9.68 -25.05
C GLY A 43 17.02 8.19 -24.71
N CYS A 44 16.43 7.35 -25.55
CA CYS A 44 16.73 5.91 -25.53
C CYS A 44 16.69 5.32 -26.94
N SER A 45 17.30 6.04 -27.91
CA SER A 45 17.41 5.59 -29.30
C SER A 45 18.53 4.54 -29.53
N GLY A 46 19.09 3.94 -28.48
CA GLY A 46 20.33 3.16 -28.59
C GLY A 46 20.49 1.96 -27.66
N MET A 47 19.48 1.58 -26.88
CA MET A 47 19.56 0.31 -26.16
C MET A 47 19.42 -0.83 -27.17
N SER A 48 20.56 -1.38 -27.57
CA SER A 48 20.64 -2.65 -28.29
C SER A 48 19.71 -3.64 -27.60
N GLN A 49 18.65 -4.08 -28.30
CA GLN A 49 17.71 -5.13 -27.86
C GLN A 49 18.44 -6.49 -27.77
N GLY A 50 19.38 -6.60 -26.83
CA GLY A 50 20.16 -7.81 -26.57
C GLY A 50 19.83 -8.41 -25.20
N ASP A 51 20.70 -9.33 -24.75
CA ASP A 51 20.56 -10.05 -23.48
C ASP A 51 20.43 -9.12 -22.26
N ALA A 52 21.10 -7.97 -22.28
CA ALA A 52 21.07 -7.00 -21.17
C ALA A 52 19.67 -6.41 -20.93
N TRP A 53 18.91 -6.09 -22.00
CA TRP A 53 17.54 -5.61 -21.86
C TRP A 53 16.65 -6.67 -21.23
N ARG A 54 16.74 -7.91 -21.68
CA ARG A 54 16.00 -9.04 -21.11
C ARG A 54 16.31 -9.24 -19.63
N LEU A 55 17.58 -9.16 -19.23
CA LEU A 55 17.98 -9.27 -17.82
C LEU A 55 17.39 -8.14 -16.98
N ILE A 56 17.37 -6.90 -17.49
CA ILE A 56 16.76 -5.76 -16.79
C ILE A 56 15.24 -5.95 -16.63
N MET A 57 14.56 -6.41 -17.69
CA MET A 57 13.12 -6.66 -17.67
C MET A 57 12.75 -7.80 -16.72
N ASP A 58 13.51 -8.88 -16.73
CA ASP A 58 13.33 -10.02 -15.81
C ASP A 58 13.54 -9.62 -14.35
N GLN A 59 14.59 -8.84 -14.06
CA GLN A 59 14.81 -8.29 -12.73
C GLN A 59 13.65 -7.39 -12.29
N LEU A 60 13.19 -6.49 -13.16
CA LEU A 60 12.07 -5.60 -12.85
C LEU A 60 10.80 -6.39 -12.52
N GLN A 61 10.51 -7.44 -13.29
CA GLN A 61 9.37 -8.30 -13.05
C GLN A 61 9.46 -9.00 -11.68
N GLN A 62 10.61 -9.61 -11.35
CA GLN A 62 10.83 -10.30 -10.08
C GLN A 62 10.71 -9.34 -8.87
N GLU A 63 11.30 -8.15 -8.96
CA GLU A 63 11.22 -7.15 -7.89
C GLU A 63 9.78 -6.69 -7.63
N ILE A 64 9.01 -6.47 -8.69
CA ILE A 64 7.62 -6.02 -8.58
C ILE A 64 6.71 -7.13 -8.07
N GLU A 65 6.95 -8.38 -8.47
CA GLU A 65 6.23 -9.53 -7.95
C GLU A 65 6.51 -9.72 -6.45
N CYS A 66 7.79 -9.68 -6.05
CA CYS A 66 8.20 -9.73 -4.66
C CYS A 66 7.59 -8.59 -3.84
N PHE A 67 7.60 -7.37 -4.39
CA PHE A 67 6.97 -6.21 -3.76
C PHE A 67 5.47 -6.40 -3.59
N GLY A 68 4.74 -6.84 -4.63
CA GLY A 68 3.31 -7.05 -4.58
C GLY A 68 2.90 -8.11 -3.55
N LEU A 69 3.63 -9.23 -3.50
CA LEU A 69 3.42 -10.27 -2.48
C LEU A 69 3.71 -9.75 -1.07
N SER A 70 4.82 -9.02 -0.89
CA SER A 70 5.20 -8.45 0.39
C SER A 70 4.18 -7.43 0.88
N PHE A 71 3.68 -6.56 -0.01
CA PHE A 71 2.65 -5.59 0.29
C PHE A 71 1.34 -6.26 0.71
N ALA A 72 0.87 -7.26 -0.05
CA ALA A 72 -0.35 -7.99 0.27
C ALA A 72 -0.23 -8.70 1.63
N ASN A 73 0.90 -9.37 1.89
CA ASN A 73 1.18 -10.01 3.17
C ASN A 73 1.18 -9.00 4.31
N TRP A 74 1.88 -7.87 4.16
CA TRP A 74 1.93 -6.82 5.16
C TRP A 74 0.54 -6.26 5.49
N ILE A 75 -0.30 -5.98 4.49
CA ILE A 75 -1.69 -5.52 4.70
C ILE A 75 -2.54 -6.57 5.42
N ASN A 76 -2.44 -7.84 5.02
CA ASN A 76 -3.19 -8.93 5.64
C ASN A 76 -2.76 -9.14 7.10
N SER A 77 -1.46 -9.10 7.38
CA SER A 77 -0.91 -9.21 8.73
C SER A 77 -1.34 -8.04 9.61
N LEU A 78 -1.25 -6.81 9.11
CA LEU A 78 -1.69 -5.62 9.83
C LEU A 78 -3.19 -5.67 10.14
N THR A 79 -4.01 -6.04 9.16
CA THR A 79 -5.47 -6.22 9.34
C THR A 79 -5.76 -7.26 10.41
N SER A 80 -5.16 -8.45 10.30
CA SER A 80 -5.36 -9.55 11.24
C SER A 80 -4.93 -9.18 12.67
N TYR A 81 -3.80 -8.47 12.80
CA TYR A 81 -3.30 -7.98 14.09
C TYR A 81 -4.30 -7.02 14.75
N VAL A 82 -4.77 -6.01 14.02
CA VAL A 82 -5.71 -5.01 14.56
C VAL A 82 -7.07 -5.64 14.87
N GLU A 83 -7.54 -6.56 14.05
CA GLU A 83 -8.79 -7.30 14.31
C GLU A 83 -8.68 -8.20 15.55
N ALA A 84 -7.57 -8.92 15.72
CA ALA A 84 -7.32 -9.75 16.89
C ALA A 84 -7.28 -8.91 18.18
N LEU A 85 -6.60 -7.76 18.14
CA LEU A 85 -6.57 -6.84 19.28
C LEU A 85 -7.95 -6.24 19.58
N ASN A 86 -8.70 -5.83 18.56
CA ASN A 86 -10.05 -5.34 18.74
C ASN A 86 -10.96 -6.42 19.35
N GLY A 87 -10.89 -7.65 18.85
CA GLY A 87 -11.63 -8.80 19.39
C GLY A 87 -11.27 -9.10 20.85
N TRP A 88 -9.98 -9.18 21.17
CA TRP A 88 -9.49 -9.35 22.54
C TRP A 88 -10.05 -8.28 23.47
N LEU A 89 -10.00 -7.02 23.05
CA LEU A 89 -10.47 -5.88 23.85
C LEU A 89 -11.98 -5.98 24.14
N GLN A 90 -12.79 -6.40 23.16
CA GLN A 90 -14.24 -6.61 23.33
C GLN A 90 -14.54 -7.73 24.34
N HIS A 91 -13.79 -8.84 24.30
CA HIS A 91 -13.94 -9.90 25.31
C HIS A 91 -13.60 -9.43 26.72
N CYS A 92 -12.66 -8.50 26.85
CA CYS A 92 -12.33 -7.89 28.13
C CYS A 92 -13.39 -6.89 28.65
N ILE A 93 -14.46 -6.57 27.90
CA ILE A 93 -15.66 -5.86 28.40
C ILE A 93 -16.65 -6.87 29.02
N ILE A 94 -16.83 -8.02 28.38
CA ILE A 94 -17.80 -9.05 28.78
C ILE A 94 -17.40 -9.72 30.10
N GLN A 95 -16.10 -9.77 30.42
CA GLN A 95 -15.58 -10.32 31.68
C GLN A 95 -15.78 -9.42 32.92
N GLN A 96 -16.62 -8.39 32.89
CA GLN A 96 -17.19 -7.81 34.12
C GLN A 96 -18.63 -8.33 34.43
N PRO A 97 -18.82 -9.59 34.90
CA PRO A 97 -20.04 -9.95 35.61
C PRO A 97 -20.03 -9.43 37.06
N GLU A 98 -21.07 -8.65 37.38
CA GLU A 98 -21.66 -8.37 38.70
C GLU A 98 -20.74 -8.02 39.89
N ARG A 99 -20.54 -6.72 40.11
CA ARG A 99 -20.49 -6.17 41.48
C ARG A 99 -21.38 -4.94 41.60
N SER A 100 -22.67 -5.18 41.80
CA SER A 100 -23.46 -4.64 42.93
C SER A 100 -24.96 -4.74 42.62
N LYS A 101 -25.67 -5.57 43.38
CA LYS A 101 -27.14 -5.63 43.43
C LYS A 101 -27.79 -4.35 44.01
N TYR A 102 -27.06 -3.25 44.08
CA TYR A 102 -27.48 -1.98 44.65
C TYR A 102 -26.79 -0.81 43.95
N ARG A 103 -27.19 -0.46 42.72
CA ARG A 103 -26.93 0.90 42.21
C ARG A 103 -28.19 1.50 41.62
N ARG A 104 -28.41 2.75 42.05
CA ARG A 104 -29.48 3.67 41.64
C ARG A 104 -29.67 3.71 40.12
N PRO A 105 -30.89 4.07 39.66
CA PRO A 105 -31.18 4.28 38.26
C PRO A 105 -30.18 5.26 37.64
N TRP A 106 -29.60 4.85 36.52
CA TRP A 106 -28.87 5.64 35.54
C TRP A 106 -28.77 7.15 35.83
N SER A 107 -27.59 7.61 36.26
CA SER A 107 -27.27 9.04 36.17
C SER A 107 -27.06 9.43 34.70
N PRO A 108 -27.59 10.55 34.19
CA PRO A 108 -27.64 10.86 32.74
C PRO A 108 -26.30 11.18 32.05
N ARG A 109 -25.18 11.20 32.78
CA ARG A 109 -23.87 11.44 32.18
C ARG A 109 -23.34 10.12 31.64
N ARG A 110 -23.67 9.85 30.36
CA ARG A 110 -23.20 8.72 29.55
C ARG A 110 -21.79 8.31 29.96
N VAL A 111 -21.64 7.04 30.36
CA VAL A 111 -20.33 6.44 30.62
C VAL A 111 -19.55 6.52 29.31
N LEU A 112 -18.61 7.46 29.21
CA LEU A 112 -17.69 7.52 28.08
C LEU A 112 -16.86 6.23 28.13
N ALA A 113 -16.94 5.40 27.09
CA ALA A 113 -16.11 4.21 27.00
C ALA A 113 -14.62 4.63 27.00
N PRO A 114 -13.71 3.84 27.60
CA PRO A 114 -12.29 4.16 27.57
C PRO A 114 -11.80 4.40 26.13
N PRO A 115 -10.95 5.41 25.88
CA PRO A 115 -10.54 5.83 24.53
C PRO A 115 -9.94 4.71 23.68
N ILE A 116 -9.33 3.71 24.32
CA ILE A 116 -8.75 2.53 23.66
C ILE A 116 -9.78 1.72 22.86
N PHE A 117 -11.06 1.69 23.27
CA PHE A 117 -12.12 1.00 22.53
C PHE A 117 -12.48 1.68 21.22
N SER A 118 -12.60 3.01 21.25
CA SER A 118 -12.82 3.79 20.03
C SER A 118 -11.62 3.71 19.10
N LEU A 119 -10.40 3.71 19.65
CA LEU A 119 -9.16 3.60 18.88
C LEU A 119 -9.14 2.35 18.01
N PHE A 120 -9.30 1.16 18.61
CA PHE A 120 -9.21 -0.10 17.87
C PHE A 120 -10.32 -0.30 16.85
N ARG A 121 -11.55 0.10 17.19
CA ARG A 121 -12.67 0.06 16.25
C ARG A 121 -12.40 0.95 15.03
N ASP A 122 -11.99 2.18 15.27
CA ASP A 122 -11.73 3.15 14.22
C ASP A 122 -10.52 2.74 13.38
N TRP A 123 -9.51 2.13 13.99
CA TRP A 123 -8.35 1.59 13.28
C TRP A 123 -8.70 0.38 12.41
N ALA A 124 -9.47 -0.58 12.93
CA ALA A 124 -9.95 -1.72 12.17
C ALA A 124 -10.79 -1.30 10.96
N ALA A 125 -11.68 -0.32 11.14
CA ALA A 125 -12.49 0.25 10.06
C ALA A 125 -11.63 1.01 9.04
N GLY A 126 -10.64 1.77 9.53
CA GLY A 126 -9.72 2.54 8.69
C GLY A 126 -8.92 1.64 7.74
N ILE A 127 -8.29 0.57 8.26
CA ILE A 127 -7.47 -0.34 7.44
C ILE A 127 -8.30 -0.95 6.31
N LYS A 128 -9.54 -1.37 6.60
CA LYS A 128 -10.46 -1.94 5.60
C LYS A 128 -10.88 -0.95 4.51
N ALA A 129 -10.84 0.35 4.82
CA ALA A 129 -11.20 1.41 3.88
C ALA A 129 -10.03 1.87 3.01
N LEU A 130 -8.80 1.39 3.26
CA LEU A 130 -7.64 1.75 2.45
C LEU A 130 -7.76 1.18 1.02
N PRO A 131 -7.25 1.88 0.00
CA PRO A 131 -7.35 1.44 -1.40
C PRO A 131 -6.32 0.35 -1.74
N SER A 132 -6.23 -0.71 -0.91
CA SER A 132 -5.28 -1.80 -1.09
C SER A 132 -5.61 -2.68 -2.30
N SER A 133 -6.90 -2.88 -2.61
CA SER A 133 -7.36 -3.58 -3.81
C SER A 133 -6.92 -2.85 -5.08
N ASP A 134 -7.15 -1.54 -5.15
CA ASP A 134 -6.79 -0.71 -6.30
C ASP A 134 -5.29 -0.77 -6.60
N LEU A 135 -4.46 -0.78 -5.55
CA LEU A 135 -3.01 -0.91 -5.68
C LEU A 135 -2.61 -2.32 -6.13
N ASN A 136 -3.19 -3.37 -5.54
CA ASN A 136 -2.94 -4.75 -5.96
C ASN A 136 -3.33 -5.00 -7.42
N ASP A 137 -4.45 -4.45 -7.86
CA ASP A 137 -4.92 -4.57 -9.24
C ASP A 137 -3.99 -3.82 -10.21
N ALA A 138 -3.49 -2.65 -9.83
CA ALA A 138 -2.50 -1.93 -10.62
C ALA A 138 -1.18 -2.69 -10.74
N ILE A 139 -0.68 -3.29 -9.65
CA ILE A 139 0.52 -4.12 -9.65
C ILE A 139 0.32 -5.34 -10.56
N ARG A 140 -0.82 -6.02 -10.44
CA ARG A 140 -1.14 -7.19 -11.28
C ARG A 140 -1.22 -6.82 -12.76
N SER A 141 -1.91 -5.73 -13.09
CA SER A 141 -2.00 -5.24 -14.47
C SER A 141 -0.61 -4.91 -15.03
N PHE A 142 0.27 -4.31 -14.23
CA PHE A 142 1.62 -4.00 -14.66
C PHE A 142 2.46 -5.27 -14.89
N LEU A 143 2.35 -6.26 -14.01
CA LEU A 143 3.01 -7.56 -14.19
C LEU A 143 2.52 -8.29 -15.46
N SER A 144 1.23 -8.22 -15.77
CA SER A 144 0.69 -8.74 -17.04
C SER A 144 1.29 -8.02 -18.25
N ASP A 145 1.33 -6.68 -18.23
CA ASP A 145 1.94 -5.90 -19.33
C ASP A 145 3.44 -6.22 -19.51
N LEU A 146 4.17 -6.48 -18.41
CA LEU A 146 5.58 -6.88 -18.43
C LEU A 146 5.77 -8.27 -19.04
N TYR A 147 4.91 -9.22 -18.68
CA TYR A 147 4.94 -10.59 -19.20
C TYR A 147 4.71 -10.59 -20.72
N ASP A 148 3.64 -9.93 -21.17
CA ASP A 148 3.27 -9.84 -22.58
C ASP A 148 4.40 -9.21 -23.41
N LEU A 149 5.07 -8.17 -22.90
CA LEU A 149 6.21 -7.59 -23.60
C LEU A 149 7.37 -8.60 -23.72
N THR A 150 7.69 -9.28 -22.63
CA THR A 150 8.85 -10.18 -22.59
C THR A 150 8.64 -11.38 -23.52
N GLU A 151 7.41 -11.89 -23.61
CA GLU A 151 7.02 -12.96 -24.54
C GLU A 151 7.11 -12.51 -26.01
N HIS A 152 6.51 -11.36 -26.35
CA HIS A 152 6.58 -10.81 -27.71
C HIS A 152 8.01 -10.51 -28.18
N GLN A 153 8.90 -10.11 -27.26
CA GLN A 153 10.31 -9.92 -27.57
C GLN A 153 11.02 -11.24 -27.83
N ALA A 154 10.75 -12.30 -27.06
CA ALA A 154 11.32 -13.62 -27.27
C ALA A 154 10.91 -14.23 -28.62
N GLU A 155 9.67 -14.03 -29.04
CA GLU A 155 9.13 -14.50 -30.32
C GLU A 155 9.72 -13.75 -31.51
N SER A 156 9.89 -12.44 -31.38
CA SER A 156 10.52 -11.59 -32.41
C SER A 156 11.97 -11.98 -32.64
N GLN A 157 12.73 -12.28 -31.57
CA GLN A 157 14.10 -12.77 -31.67
C GLN A 157 14.20 -14.19 -32.27
N ARG A 158 13.23 -15.07 -32.03
CA ARG A 158 13.18 -16.40 -32.65
C ARG A 158 12.94 -16.33 -34.16
N LYS A 159 12.11 -15.40 -34.63
CA LYS A 159 11.82 -15.18 -36.06
C LYS A 159 12.98 -14.53 -36.83
N GLN A 160 13.87 -13.82 -36.14
CA GLN A 160 15.05 -13.17 -36.73
C GLN A 160 16.32 -14.03 -36.77
N ARG A 161 16.33 -15.23 -36.18
CA ARG A 161 17.43 -16.18 -36.42
C ARG A 161 17.25 -16.75 -37.83
N PRO A 162 18.21 -16.54 -38.76
CA PRO A 162 18.11 -17.15 -40.07
C PRO A 162 18.09 -18.67 -39.90
N CYS A 163 17.05 -19.33 -40.40
CA CYS A 163 17.18 -20.74 -40.74
C CYS A 163 18.23 -20.80 -41.85
N ASP A 164 19.40 -21.39 -41.58
CA ASP A 164 20.43 -21.67 -42.58
C ASP A 164 19.83 -22.51 -43.72
N THR A 165 19.31 -21.85 -44.76
CA THR A 165 18.97 -22.46 -46.04
C THR A 165 19.88 -21.83 -47.06
N ASN A 166 20.94 -22.56 -47.37
CA ASN A 166 21.81 -22.30 -48.49
C ASN A 166 20.99 -22.39 -49.80
N ASN A 167 20.60 -21.26 -50.37
CA ASN A 167 20.52 -21.11 -51.83
C ASN A 167 20.49 -19.64 -52.23
N GLY A 168 21.35 -19.29 -53.20
CA GLY A 168 21.67 -17.91 -53.54
C GLY A 168 20.62 -17.17 -54.36
N GLY A 169 20.77 -15.84 -54.38
CA GLY A 169 20.35 -15.00 -55.49
C GLY A 169 19.43 -13.83 -55.14
N SER A 170 20.01 -12.64 -55.27
CA SER A 170 19.39 -11.35 -55.63
C SER A 170 18.89 -10.42 -54.51
N GLU A 171 19.29 -9.16 -54.69
CA GLU A 171 19.26 -8.01 -53.79
C GLU A 171 17.88 -7.36 -53.68
N GLY A 172 17.62 -6.78 -52.51
CA GLY A 172 16.65 -5.71 -52.29
C GLY A 172 16.90 -5.09 -50.91
N PRO A 173 17.00 -3.75 -50.77
CA PRO A 173 17.15 -3.12 -49.46
C PRO A 173 15.78 -3.02 -48.79
N ASP A 174 15.42 -4.01 -47.97
CA ASP A 174 14.27 -3.87 -47.09
C ASP A 174 14.73 -3.20 -45.79
N GLU A 175 14.59 -1.87 -45.74
CA GLU A 175 14.64 -1.10 -44.49
C GLU A 175 13.43 -1.48 -43.62
N GLY A 176 13.54 -2.63 -42.95
CA GLY A 176 12.63 -3.05 -41.90
C GLY A 176 12.76 -2.17 -40.67
N LYS A 177 12.10 -1.00 -40.69
CA LYS A 177 11.92 -0.14 -39.53
C LYS A 177 11.32 -0.95 -38.38
N ASN A 178 12.06 -1.01 -37.28
CA ASN A 178 11.68 -1.65 -36.02
C ASN A 178 10.60 -0.80 -35.30
N GLU A 179 9.40 -0.70 -35.87
CA GLU A 179 8.30 0.16 -35.40
C GLU A 179 7.56 -0.35 -34.14
N CYS A 180 7.89 -1.55 -33.64
CA CYS A 180 7.17 -2.18 -32.52
C CYS A 180 7.79 -1.91 -31.13
N ALA A 181 9.08 -1.58 -31.06
CA ALA A 181 9.77 -1.28 -29.80
C ALA A 181 9.28 -0.02 -29.05
N PRO A 182 8.99 1.13 -29.71
CA PRO A 182 8.63 2.36 -29.00
C PRO A 182 7.21 2.33 -28.40
N SER A 183 6.27 1.62 -29.03
CA SER A 183 4.90 1.47 -28.52
C SER A 183 4.86 0.64 -27.23
N ASN A 184 5.67 -0.42 -27.16
CA ASN A 184 5.65 -1.35 -26.03
C ASN A 184 6.27 -0.74 -24.76
N LEU A 185 7.37 0.01 -24.89
CA LEU A 185 7.97 0.74 -23.78
C LEU A 185 7.01 1.79 -23.22
N SER A 186 6.26 2.47 -24.11
CA SER A 186 5.25 3.44 -23.69
C SER A 186 4.07 2.80 -22.93
N CYS A 187 3.76 1.52 -23.21
CA CYS A 187 2.74 0.77 -22.50
C CYS A 187 3.18 0.47 -21.06
N ILE A 188 4.37 -0.12 -20.90
CA ILE A 188 4.98 -0.44 -19.59
C ILE A 188 5.11 0.80 -18.74
N GLN A 189 5.59 1.90 -19.31
CA GLN A 189 5.72 3.12 -18.54
C GLN A 189 4.37 3.65 -18.07
N ARG A 190 3.33 3.58 -18.93
CA ARG A 190 1.98 3.99 -18.56
C ARG A 190 1.46 3.15 -17.39
N SER A 191 1.64 1.84 -17.41
CA SER A 191 1.22 0.97 -16.30
C SER A 191 2.08 1.13 -15.05
N LEU A 192 3.39 1.30 -15.17
CA LEU A 192 4.27 1.65 -14.03
C LEU A 192 3.86 2.98 -13.38
N THR A 193 3.56 3.98 -14.20
CA THR A 193 3.09 5.29 -13.73
C THR A 193 1.77 5.15 -12.96
N LYS A 194 0.86 4.27 -13.42
CA LYS A 194 -0.36 3.93 -12.67
C LYS A 194 -0.04 3.28 -11.33
N VAL A 195 0.90 2.34 -11.26
CA VAL A 195 1.31 1.72 -9.98
C VAL A 195 1.83 2.77 -9.00
N LEU A 196 2.70 3.67 -9.46
CA LEU A 196 3.26 4.75 -8.63
C LEU A 196 2.20 5.77 -8.17
N ASP A 197 1.24 6.10 -9.02
CA ASP A 197 0.07 6.91 -8.64
C ASP A 197 -0.76 6.21 -7.55
N ARG A 198 -1.01 4.90 -7.69
CA ARG A 198 -1.73 4.13 -6.68
C ARG A 198 -0.96 4.00 -5.37
N LEU A 199 0.37 3.86 -5.41
CA LEU A 199 1.23 3.87 -4.22
C LEU A 199 1.18 5.22 -3.49
N THR A 200 1.19 6.31 -4.25
CA THR A 200 1.07 7.68 -3.72
C THR A 200 -0.28 7.85 -3.01
N LYS A 201 -1.38 7.50 -3.70
CA LYS A 201 -2.75 7.57 -3.13
C LYS A 201 -2.93 6.67 -1.93
N PHE A 202 -2.37 5.46 -1.95
CA PHE A 202 -2.40 4.54 -0.83
C PHE A 202 -1.68 5.11 0.39
N SER A 203 -0.51 5.72 0.17
CA SER A 203 0.29 6.35 1.24
C SER A 203 -0.40 7.59 1.81
N GLU A 204 -1.01 8.41 0.96
CA GLU A 204 -1.80 9.57 1.37
C GLU A 204 -3.03 9.15 2.21
N ALA A 205 -3.79 8.16 1.73
CA ALA A 205 -4.94 7.63 2.45
C ALA A 205 -4.54 7.03 3.81
N SER A 206 -3.43 6.29 3.85
CA SER A 206 -2.88 5.71 5.08
C SER A 206 -2.46 6.80 6.07
N LEU A 207 -1.72 7.81 5.60
CA LEU A 207 -1.30 8.94 6.42
C LEU A 207 -2.51 9.65 7.04
N LYS A 208 -3.49 10.00 6.21
CA LYS A 208 -4.72 10.66 6.67
C LYS A 208 -5.47 9.82 7.70
N MET A 209 -5.62 8.52 7.44
CA MET A 209 -6.25 7.59 8.37
C MET A 209 -5.57 7.60 9.74
N TYR A 210 -4.23 7.48 9.78
CA TYR A 210 -3.50 7.46 11.06
C TYR A 210 -3.51 8.82 11.77
N GLU A 211 -3.44 9.94 11.05
CA GLU A 211 -3.58 11.28 11.64
C GLU A 211 -4.98 11.49 12.24
N ASP A 212 -6.03 11.06 11.55
CA ASP A 212 -7.41 11.11 12.04
C ASP A 212 -7.59 10.24 13.30
N ILE A 213 -7.05 9.02 13.30
CA ILE A 213 -7.08 8.11 14.45
C ILE A 213 -6.38 8.74 15.66
N ARG A 214 -5.20 9.36 15.46
CA ARG A 214 -4.49 10.06 16.52
C ARG A 214 -5.34 11.19 17.11
N GLN A 215 -5.88 12.06 16.26
CA GLN A 215 -6.67 13.21 16.69
C GLN A 215 -7.94 12.80 17.46
N ARG A 216 -8.65 11.78 16.96
CA ARG A 216 -9.84 11.24 17.65
C ARG A 216 -9.48 10.63 18.99
N THR A 217 -8.36 9.91 19.08
CA THR A 217 -7.92 9.28 20.33
C THR A 217 -7.52 10.30 21.38
N GLU A 218 -6.80 11.36 21.00
CA GLU A 218 -6.45 12.48 21.88
C GLU A 218 -7.71 13.19 22.39
N THR A 219 -8.66 13.48 21.50
CA THR A 219 -9.94 14.12 21.85
C THR A 219 -10.75 13.25 22.83
N ALA A 220 -10.83 11.95 22.58
CA ALA A 220 -11.48 11.00 23.48
C ALA A 220 -10.76 10.91 24.83
N GLY A 221 -9.43 10.96 24.84
CA GLY A 221 -8.60 10.96 26.06
C GLY A 221 -8.83 12.16 26.97
N VAL A 222 -8.92 13.36 26.38
CA VAL A 222 -9.23 14.59 27.12
C VAL A 222 -10.65 14.53 27.70
N ALA A 223 -11.65 14.14 26.89
CA ALA A 223 -13.03 14.01 27.33
C ALA A 223 -13.17 12.99 28.49
N TYR A 224 -12.49 11.84 28.37
CA TYR A 224 -12.48 10.80 29.39
C TYR A 224 -11.84 11.27 30.71
N SER A 225 -10.69 11.94 30.64
CA SER A 225 -10.01 12.51 31.81
C SER A 225 -10.84 13.58 32.53
N ASN A 226 -11.50 14.46 31.78
CA ASN A 226 -12.41 15.47 32.32
C ASN A 226 -13.61 14.84 33.04
N CYS A 227 -14.22 13.81 32.45
CA CYS A 227 -15.30 13.07 33.11
C CYS A 227 -14.84 12.34 34.38
N LYS A 228 -13.61 11.80 34.39
CA LYS A 228 -13.03 11.14 35.57
C LYS A 228 -12.75 12.14 36.70
N SER A 229 -12.17 13.29 36.40
CA SER A 229 -11.90 14.36 37.39
C SER A 229 -13.18 14.97 37.97
N ALA A 230 -14.22 15.15 37.15
CA ALA A 230 -15.52 15.63 37.63
C ALA A 230 -16.16 14.65 38.64
N ARG A 231 -15.95 13.34 38.47
CA ARG A 231 -16.44 12.32 39.43
C ARG A 231 -15.69 12.36 40.76
N SER A 232 -14.37 12.55 40.76
CA SER A 232 -13.56 12.57 42.00
C SER A 232 -13.81 13.81 42.87
N LYS A 233 -14.31 14.91 42.29
CA LYS A 233 -14.68 16.13 43.02
C LYS A 233 -16.10 16.12 43.58
N SER A 234 -16.91 15.11 43.22
CA SER A 234 -18.36 15.05 43.54
C SER A 234 -18.71 13.99 44.59
N GLY A 235 -17.74 13.29 45.17
CA GLY A 235 -17.92 12.25 46.19
C GLY A 235 -16.98 12.50 47.36
#